data_AF-A0A2M7TU36-F1
#
_entry.id   AF-A0A2M7TU36-F1
#
_cell.length_a   1.000
_cell.length_b   1.000
_cell.length_c   1.000
_cell.angle_alpha   90.00
_cell.angle_beta   90.00
_cell.angle_gamma   90.00
#
_symmetry.space_group_name_H-M   'P 1'
#
loop_
_entity.id
_entity.type
_entity.pdbx_description
1 polymer ?
#
loop_
_entity_poly.entity_id
_entity_poly.type
_entity_poly.pdbx_seq_one_letter_code
_entity_poly.pdbx_strand_id
1 'polypeptide(L)'
;MNPDSLFSTASGLLFTVLIGFIVVVLLLFLFYAFVLWYRWRDRETKSLKLITLLVAIPQDNEVKIDATEQIIGSLSSLYHNARFKFLQIFISQPSLSLEIIGTHEDIKFYICIPQKYQDLVEKQIYSVYAGADVRSVDEPSLFTENGKVEYAWLGLKKLPFYPLKSYKEIPTDPLASITSVLSKLNENETTAIQMVVSPADSSWSKSGRSFISQTKKSESNPQIASYKVDARQLEAIETKSSKAGFEVALRLVSVAPTSEI
;
A
#
# COMPACT_ATOMS: atom_id res chain seq x y z
N MET A 1 9.11 -63.39 9.46
CA MET A 1 8.33 -62.16 9.74
C MET A 1 7.26 -62.08 8.67
N ASN A 2 5.97 -62.16 9.02
CA ASN A 2 4.90 -62.21 8.01
C ASN A 2 4.77 -60.85 7.32
N PRO A 3 4.78 -60.78 5.97
CA PRO A 3 4.69 -59.51 5.23
C PRO A 3 3.45 -58.70 5.64
N ASP A 4 2.32 -59.34 5.92
CA ASP A 4 1.08 -58.67 6.35
C ASP A 4 1.21 -57.93 7.69
N SER A 5 2.01 -58.48 8.62
CA SER A 5 2.30 -57.82 9.91
C SER A 5 3.19 -56.57 9.75
N LEU A 6 4.06 -56.56 8.75
CA LEU A 6 4.89 -55.40 8.41
C LEU A 6 4.07 -54.33 7.69
N PHE A 7 3.16 -54.70 6.79
CA PHE A 7 2.27 -53.76 6.13
C PHE A 7 1.29 -53.09 7.11
N SER A 8 0.71 -53.85 8.04
CA SER A 8 -0.20 -53.29 9.06
C SER A 8 0.50 -52.31 9.99
N THR A 9 1.70 -52.64 10.49
CA THR A 9 2.49 -51.74 11.36
C THR A 9 2.98 -50.49 10.62
N ALA A 10 3.42 -50.62 9.36
CA ALA A 10 3.79 -49.49 8.52
C ALA A 10 2.59 -48.56 8.24
N SER A 11 1.41 -49.12 7.93
CA SER A 11 0.18 -48.33 7.70
C SER A 11 -0.28 -47.58 8.96
N GLY A 12 -0.17 -48.21 10.14
CA GLY A 12 -0.47 -47.57 11.42
C GLY A 12 0.48 -46.43 11.75
N LEU A 13 1.79 -46.61 11.51
CA LEU A 13 2.79 -45.54 11.67
C LEU A 13 2.50 -44.37 10.73
N LEU A 14 2.24 -44.63 9.45
CA LEU A 14 1.86 -43.59 8.49
C LEU A 14 0.59 -42.83 8.91
N PHE A 15 -0.41 -43.54 9.44
CA PHE A 15 -1.63 -42.92 9.95
C PHE A 15 -1.37 -42.01 11.17
N THR A 16 -0.53 -42.45 12.11
CA THR A 16 -0.16 -41.61 13.26
C THR A 16 0.65 -40.37 12.86
N VAL A 17 1.57 -40.49 11.90
CA VAL A 17 2.32 -39.35 11.35
C VAL A 17 1.39 -38.39 10.62
N LEU A 18 0.44 -38.90 9.84
CA LEU A 18 -0.55 -38.08 9.14
C LEU A 18 -1.45 -37.31 10.12
N ILE A 19 -1.96 -37.97 11.16
CA ILE A 19 -2.74 -37.30 12.22
C ILE A 19 -1.90 -36.23 12.91
N GLY A 20 -0.65 -36.55 13.28
CA GLY A 20 0.27 -35.60 13.88
C GLY A 20 0.48 -34.37 13.00
N PHE A 21 0.67 -34.56 11.69
CA PHE A 21 0.80 -33.48 10.72
C PHE A 21 -0.47 -32.62 10.63
N ILE A 22 -1.65 -33.25 10.54
CA ILE A 22 -2.95 -32.55 10.52
C ILE A 22 -3.13 -31.70 11.79
N VAL A 23 -2.81 -32.25 12.96
CA VAL A 23 -2.89 -31.53 14.24
C VAL A 23 -1.98 -30.31 14.24
N VAL A 24 -0.73 -30.46 13.76
CA VAL A 24 0.21 -29.33 13.65
C VAL A 24 -0.31 -28.25 12.70
N VAL A 25 -0.81 -28.64 11.52
CA VAL A 25 -1.40 -27.69 10.55
C VAL A 25 -2.60 -26.97 11.15
N LEU A 26 -3.47 -27.68 11.86
CA LEU A 26 -4.64 -27.10 12.52
C LEU A 26 -4.23 -26.11 13.62
N LEU A 27 -3.22 -26.45 14.44
CA LEU A 27 -2.70 -25.55 15.47
C LEU A 27 -2.09 -24.28 14.87
N LEU A 28 -1.32 -24.41 13.78
CA LEU A 28 -0.77 -23.26 13.06
C LEU A 28 -1.86 -22.38 12.46
N PHE A 29 -2.91 -22.99 11.90
CA PHE A 29 -4.08 -22.27 11.39
C PHE A 29 -4.82 -21.51 12.49
N LEU A 30 -5.11 -22.15 13.62
CA LEU A 30 -5.78 -21.51 14.76
C LEU A 30 -4.93 -20.38 15.35
N PHE A 31 -3.61 -20.59 15.47
CA PHE A 31 -2.69 -19.54 15.90
C PHE A 31 -2.70 -18.35 14.93
N TYR A 32 -2.64 -18.60 13.62
CA TYR A 32 -2.71 -17.55 12.61
C TYR A 32 -4.04 -16.79 12.64
N ALA A 33 -5.18 -17.51 12.76
CA ALA A 33 -6.50 -16.90 12.90
C ALA A 33 -6.59 -16.04 14.16
N PHE A 34 -6.04 -16.51 15.29
CA PHE A 34 -5.95 -15.73 16.53
C PHE A 34 -5.12 -14.45 16.36
N VAL A 35 -3.96 -14.54 15.71
CA VAL A 35 -3.10 -13.39 15.41
C VAL A 35 -3.86 -12.36 14.56
N LEU A 36 -4.54 -12.79 13.50
CA LEU A 36 -5.34 -11.91 12.64
C LEU A 36 -6.46 -11.25 13.43
N TRP A 37 -7.23 -12.03 14.20
CA TRP A 37 -8.31 -11.49 15.02
C TRP A 37 -7.79 -10.44 16.01
N TYR A 38 -6.70 -10.75 16.73
CA TYR A 38 -6.11 -9.82 17.70
C TYR A 38 -5.60 -8.54 17.03
N ARG A 39 -4.90 -8.67 15.89
CA ARG A 39 -4.35 -7.54 15.13
C ARG A 39 -5.43 -6.60 14.60
N TRP A 40 -6.62 -7.12 14.26
CA TRP A 40 -7.70 -6.36 13.64
C TRP A 40 -8.89 -6.06 14.55
N ARG A 41 -8.84 -6.46 15.82
CA ARG A 41 -9.90 -6.26 16.81
C ARG A 41 -10.37 -4.80 16.92
N ASP A 42 -9.44 -3.84 16.88
CA ASP A 42 -9.75 -2.42 17.07
C ASP A 42 -10.01 -1.67 15.75
N ARG A 43 -10.25 -2.38 14.64
CA ARG A 43 -10.39 -1.76 13.30
C ARG A 43 -11.54 -0.75 13.26
N GLU A 44 -12.69 -1.10 13.82
CA GLU A 44 -13.87 -0.23 13.83
C GLU A 44 -13.62 1.06 14.59
N THR A 45 -13.11 0.95 15.83
CA THR A 45 -12.76 2.13 16.65
C THR A 45 -11.70 3.00 15.98
N LYS A 46 -10.75 2.42 15.24
CA LYS A 46 -9.78 3.18 14.45
C LYS A 46 -10.44 3.91 13.28
N SER A 47 -11.38 3.25 12.59
CA SER A 47 -12.12 3.83 11.46
C SER A 47 -12.96 5.03 11.88
N LEU A 48 -13.63 4.94 13.04
CA LEU A 48 -14.46 6.03 13.58
C LEU A 48 -13.65 7.26 14.05
N LYS A 49 -12.31 7.13 14.14
CA LYS A 49 -11.40 8.22 14.56
C LYS A 49 -10.60 8.79 13.39
N LEU A 50 -11.01 8.47 12.16
CA LEU A 50 -10.47 9.12 10.97
C LEU A 50 -11.06 10.52 10.85
N ILE A 51 -10.24 11.44 10.37
CA ILE A 51 -10.66 12.77 9.93
C ILE A 51 -10.25 12.95 8.48
N THR A 52 -11.00 13.78 7.76
CA THR A 52 -10.75 14.10 6.36
C THR A 52 -10.25 15.53 6.27
N LEU A 53 -9.06 15.70 5.72
CA LEU A 53 -8.46 17.00 5.46
C LEU A 53 -8.63 17.34 3.98
N LEU A 54 -9.33 18.43 3.67
CA LEU A 54 -9.30 19.06 2.35
C LEU A 54 -8.01 19.87 2.23
N VAL A 55 -7.24 19.63 1.16
CA VAL A 55 -5.96 20.32 0.92
C VAL A 55 -6.07 21.15 -0.35
N ALA A 56 -5.97 22.46 -0.21
CA ALA A 56 -5.90 23.41 -1.31
C ALA A 56 -4.54 24.12 -1.31
N ILE A 57 -3.90 24.20 -2.48
CA ILE A 57 -2.59 24.84 -2.67
C ILE A 57 -2.80 26.10 -3.52
N PRO A 58 -2.09 27.22 -3.24
CA PRO A 58 -2.15 28.41 -4.07
C PRO A 58 -1.80 28.14 -5.53
N GLN A 59 -2.46 28.85 -6.47
CA GLN A 59 -2.24 28.66 -7.91
C GLN A 59 -0.83 29.08 -8.36
N ASP A 60 -0.25 30.06 -7.69
CA ASP A 60 1.10 30.60 -7.92
C ASP A 60 2.20 29.78 -7.22
N ASN A 61 1.87 28.58 -6.73
CA ASN A 61 2.83 27.69 -6.09
C ASN A 61 3.89 27.17 -7.09
N GLU A 62 5.14 27.56 -6.87
CA GLU A 62 6.31 27.10 -7.65
C GLU A 62 7.01 25.87 -7.04
N VAL A 63 6.42 25.26 -6.01
CA VAL A 63 7.01 24.08 -5.35
C VAL A 63 7.04 22.90 -6.31
N LYS A 64 8.25 22.40 -6.54
CA LYS A 64 8.49 21.25 -7.40
C LYS A 64 7.98 19.95 -6.78
N ILE A 65 7.63 18.99 -7.63
CA ILE A 65 7.04 17.70 -7.25
C ILE A 65 7.92 16.93 -6.24
N ASP A 66 9.24 17.08 -6.31
CA ASP A 66 10.20 16.41 -5.44
C ASP A 66 10.07 16.81 -3.96
N ALA A 67 9.61 18.02 -3.66
CA ALA A 67 9.38 18.46 -2.28
C ALA A 67 8.28 17.63 -1.60
N THR A 68 7.32 17.11 -2.37
CA THR A 68 6.26 16.22 -1.87
C THR A 68 6.82 14.89 -1.37
N GLU A 69 7.98 14.43 -1.88
CA GLU A 69 8.63 13.22 -1.36
C GLU A 69 8.97 13.34 0.13
N GLN A 70 9.24 14.57 0.61
CA GLN A 70 9.47 14.82 2.03
C GLN A 70 8.21 14.59 2.87
N ILE A 71 7.04 15.08 2.41
CA ILE A 71 5.76 14.86 3.09
C ILE A 71 5.48 13.37 3.19
N ILE A 72 5.52 12.65 2.05
CA ILE A 72 5.25 11.21 2.03
C ILE A 72 6.29 10.44 2.86
N GLY A 73 7.57 10.80 2.76
CA GLY A 73 8.65 10.22 3.55
C GLY A 73 8.42 10.37 5.06
N SER A 74 7.93 11.53 5.50
CA SER A 74 7.63 11.79 6.92
C SER A 74 6.56 10.85 7.48
N LEU A 75 5.62 10.38 6.65
CA LEU A 75 4.56 9.45 7.06
C LEU A 75 5.13 8.08 7.45
N SER A 76 6.36 7.74 7.06
CA SER A 76 7.01 6.50 7.48
C SER A 76 7.31 6.47 8.98
N SER A 77 7.44 7.65 9.62
CA SER A 77 7.61 7.78 11.08
C SER A 77 6.40 7.28 11.87
N LEU A 78 5.24 7.11 11.22
CA LEU A 78 4.02 6.58 11.82
C LEU A 78 4.08 5.05 12.05
N TYR A 79 5.16 4.39 11.63
CA TYR A 79 5.36 2.96 11.85
C TYR A 79 5.44 2.63 13.34
N HIS A 80 4.53 1.79 13.82
CA HIS A 80 4.52 1.33 15.22
C HIS A 80 5.42 0.11 15.37
N ASN A 81 6.47 0.27 16.16
CA ASN A 81 7.36 -0.82 16.54
C ASN A 81 6.87 -1.49 17.84
N ALA A 82 6.81 -2.82 17.84
CA ALA A 82 6.63 -3.62 19.03
C ALA A 82 7.89 -3.56 19.90
N ARG A 83 7.73 -3.66 21.22
CA ARG A 83 8.87 -3.81 22.16
C ARG A 83 9.76 -5.00 21.81
N PHE A 84 9.15 -6.09 21.34
CA PHE A 84 9.85 -7.27 20.87
C PHE A 84 9.45 -7.60 19.44
N LYS A 85 10.43 -7.91 18.60
CA LYS A 85 10.21 -8.14 17.16
C LYS A 85 9.20 -9.25 16.85
N PHE A 86 9.17 -10.32 17.65
CA PHE A 86 8.20 -11.41 17.46
C PHE A 86 6.75 -10.99 17.73
N LEU A 87 6.54 -9.92 18.52
CA LEU A 87 5.22 -9.35 18.77
C LEU A 87 4.74 -8.43 17.64
N GLN A 88 5.61 -8.04 16.70
CA GLN A 88 5.25 -7.14 15.60
C GLN A 88 4.08 -7.66 14.77
N ILE A 89 3.94 -8.99 14.64
CA ILE A 89 2.85 -9.62 13.91
C ILE A 89 1.46 -9.31 14.47
N PHE A 90 1.37 -8.98 15.77
CA PHE A 90 0.14 -8.62 16.47
C PHE A 90 -0.21 -7.13 16.36
N ILE A 91 0.70 -6.29 15.87
CA ILE A 91 0.51 -4.84 15.80
C ILE A 91 -0.01 -4.45 14.40
N SER A 92 -1.17 -3.81 14.36
CA SER A 92 -1.68 -3.16 13.15
C SER A 92 -1.06 -1.78 12.99
N GLN A 93 -0.51 -1.53 11.81
CA GLN A 93 0.00 -0.22 11.39
C GLN A 93 -1.17 0.74 11.10
N PRO A 94 -0.96 2.06 11.27
CA PRO A 94 -1.96 3.06 10.93
C PRO A 94 -2.10 3.17 9.42
N SER A 95 -3.34 3.27 8.94
CA SER A 95 -3.64 3.51 7.54
C SER A 95 -4.06 4.96 7.36
N LEU A 96 -3.63 5.56 6.26
CA LEU A 96 -4.08 6.87 5.78
C LEU A 96 -4.41 6.77 4.30
N SER A 97 -5.19 7.72 3.79
CA SER A 97 -5.61 7.75 2.39
C SER A 97 -5.26 9.10 1.79
N LEU A 98 -4.72 9.10 0.58
CA LEU A 98 -4.57 10.28 -0.27
C LEU A 98 -5.58 10.15 -1.40
N GLU A 99 -6.50 11.09 -1.52
CA GLU A 99 -7.67 10.94 -2.37
C GLU A 99 -7.82 12.09 -3.35
N ILE A 100 -8.18 11.75 -4.58
CA ILE A 100 -8.61 12.69 -5.61
C ILE A 100 -10.07 12.36 -5.88
N ILE A 101 -10.95 13.32 -5.65
CA ILE A 101 -12.39 13.15 -5.89
C ILE A 101 -12.80 14.16 -6.94
N GLY A 102 -13.28 13.64 -8.07
CA GLY A 102 -13.85 14.42 -9.15
C GLY A 102 -15.37 14.36 -9.11
N THR A 103 -15.99 15.52 -9.29
CA THR A 103 -17.42 15.71 -9.53
C THR A 103 -17.59 16.56 -10.80
N HIS A 104 -18.83 16.76 -11.24
CA HIS A 104 -19.13 17.72 -12.31
C HIS A 104 -18.70 19.16 -11.98
N GLU A 105 -18.71 19.55 -10.69
CA GLU A 105 -18.41 20.93 -10.28
C GLU A 105 -16.90 21.17 -10.15
N ASP A 106 -16.20 20.26 -9.50
CA ASP A 106 -14.78 20.40 -9.22
C ASP A 106 -14.04 19.08 -8.96
N ILE A 107 -12.70 19.20 -8.94
CA ILE A 107 -11.77 18.15 -8.54
C ILE A 107 -11.10 18.61 -7.25
N LYS A 108 -11.28 17.85 -6.17
CA LYS A 108 -10.75 18.16 -4.84
C LYS A 108 -9.78 17.08 -4.36
N PHE A 109 -8.81 17.49 -3.56
CA PHE A 109 -7.77 16.63 -3.00
C PHE A 109 -7.95 16.50 -1.49
N TYR A 110 -7.97 15.27 -1.01
CA TYR A 110 -8.21 14.97 0.39
C TYR A 110 -7.13 14.07 0.98
N ILE A 111 -6.94 14.18 2.29
CA ILE A 111 -6.11 13.29 3.07
C ILE A 111 -6.92 12.78 4.25
N CYS A 112 -7.21 11.48 4.28
CA CYS A 112 -7.92 10.83 5.37
C CYS A 112 -6.91 10.19 6.32
N ILE A 113 -6.89 10.63 7.58
CA ILE A 113 -5.88 10.22 8.57
C ILE A 113 -6.51 9.97 9.94
N PRO A 114 -5.90 9.13 10.80
CA PRO A 114 -6.27 9.08 12.21
C PRO A 114 -6.08 10.45 12.87
N GLN A 115 -7.08 10.93 13.62
CA GLN A 115 -7.08 12.26 14.25
C GLN A 115 -5.79 12.58 15.03
N LYS A 116 -5.19 11.58 15.69
CA LYS A 116 -3.92 11.71 16.43
C LYS A 116 -2.73 12.19 15.58
N TYR A 117 -2.82 12.12 14.25
CA TYR A 117 -1.77 12.53 13.32
C TYR A 117 -2.07 13.83 12.57
N GLN A 118 -3.20 14.47 12.86
CA GLN A 118 -3.62 15.72 12.21
C GLN A 118 -2.52 16.78 12.23
N ASP A 119 -2.08 17.16 13.43
CA ASP A 119 -1.08 18.21 13.64
C ASP A 119 0.24 17.90 12.92
N LEU A 120 0.66 16.63 12.91
CA LEU A 120 1.87 16.20 12.19
C LEU A 120 1.69 16.42 10.68
N VAL A 121 0.59 15.94 10.11
CA VAL A 121 0.36 16.00 8.66
C VAL A 121 0.18 17.45 8.19
N GLU A 122 -0.61 18.25 8.92
CA GLU A 122 -0.77 19.68 8.64
C GLU A 122 0.58 20.41 8.63
N LYS A 123 1.41 20.20 9.67
CA LYS A 123 2.76 20.80 9.73
C LYS A 123 3.64 20.38 8.56
N GLN A 124 3.58 19.12 8.14
CA GLN A 124 4.35 18.65 6.98
C GLN A 124 3.88 19.30 5.68
N ILE A 125 2.57 19.47 5.50
CA ILE A 125 2.01 20.17 4.33
C ILE A 125 2.46 21.64 4.35
N TYR A 126 2.27 22.35 5.46
CA TYR A 126 2.69 23.76 5.59
C TYR A 126 4.19 23.97 5.43
N SER A 127 5.01 22.97 5.80
CA SER A 127 6.47 23.06 5.65
C SER A 127 6.94 23.01 4.19
N VAL A 128 6.13 22.43 3.30
CA VAL A 128 6.44 22.28 1.88
C VAL A 128 5.67 23.30 1.04
N TYR A 129 4.40 23.49 1.31
CA TYR A 129 3.50 24.41 0.59
C TYR A 129 3.16 25.61 1.47
N ALA A 130 3.99 26.65 1.38
CA ALA A 130 3.72 27.92 2.05
C ALA A 130 2.40 28.51 1.53
N GLY A 131 1.46 28.79 2.43
CA GLY A 131 0.14 29.31 2.05
C GLY A 131 -0.88 28.25 1.62
N ALA A 132 -0.61 26.95 1.79
CA ALA A 132 -1.66 25.94 1.68
C ALA A 132 -2.84 26.26 2.62
N ASP A 133 -4.05 25.91 2.20
CA ASP A 133 -5.26 25.93 3.01
C ASP A 133 -5.65 24.49 3.31
N VAL A 134 -5.47 24.08 4.56
CA VAL A 134 -5.78 22.72 5.04
C VAL A 134 -6.93 22.81 6.01
N ARG A 135 -8.05 22.17 5.69
CA ARG A 135 -9.29 22.23 6.49
C ARG A 135 -9.79 20.83 6.82
N SER A 136 -10.15 20.61 8.08
CA SER A 136 -10.94 19.44 8.45
C SER A 136 -12.36 19.61 7.93
N VAL A 137 -12.82 18.64 7.15
CA VAL A 137 -14.16 18.62 6.55
C VAL A 137 -14.83 17.29 6.84
N ASP A 138 -16.15 17.24 6.69
CA ASP A 138 -16.87 15.98 6.66
C ASP A 138 -16.46 15.16 5.44
N GLU A 139 -16.55 13.83 5.57
CA GLU A 139 -16.22 12.93 4.46
C GLU A 139 -17.14 13.22 3.26
N PRO A 140 -16.58 13.51 2.07
CA PRO A 140 -17.38 13.80 0.90
C PRO A 140 -18.20 12.57 0.50
N SER A 141 -19.51 12.74 0.32
CA SER A 141 -20.37 11.65 -0.15
C SER A 141 -20.05 11.35 -1.61
N LEU A 142 -19.55 10.15 -1.86
CA LEU A 142 -19.34 9.63 -3.22
C LEU A 142 -20.63 9.09 -3.84
N PHE A 143 -21.61 8.74 -3.01
CA PHE A 143 -22.78 7.97 -3.40
C PHE A 143 -24.00 8.87 -3.58
N THR A 144 -24.75 8.59 -4.63
CA THR A 144 -26.07 9.18 -4.90
C THR A 144 -27.15 8.11 -4.68
N GLU A 145 -28.37 8.51 -4.32
CA GLU A 145 -29.44 7.56 -3.93
C GLU A 145 -29.73 6.46 -4.96
N ASN A 146 -29.65 6.81 -6.25
CA ASN A 146 -29.87 5.88 -7.37
C ASN A 146 -28.59 5.54 -8.14
N GLY A 147 -27.43 5.93 -7.62
CA GLY A 147 -26.13 5.73 -8.28
C GLY A 147 -25.76 4.25 -8.38
N LYS A 148 -25.31 3.85 -9.56
CA LYS A 148 -24.61 2.58 -9.79
C LYS A 148 -23.15 2.76 -9.44
N VAL A 149 -22.59 1.82 -8.69
CA VAL A 149 -21.22 1.88 -8.20
C VAL A 149 -20.39 0.83 -8.91
N GLU A 150 -19.31 1.27 -9.54
CA GLU A 150 -18.25 0.40 -10.04
C GLU A 150 -16.95 0.68 -9.30
N TYR A 151 -16.18 -0.37 -9.02
CA TYR A 151 -14.93 -0.23 -8.30
C TYR A 151 -13.83 -1.12 -8.86
N ALA A 152 -12.61 -0.63 -8.77
CA ALA A 152 -11.42 -1.38 -9.15
C ALA A 152 -10.30 -1.18 -8.12
N TRP A 153 -9.43 -2.16 -8.06
CA TRP A 153 -8.23 -2.15 -7.24
C TRP A 153 -7.02 -2.47 -8.10
N LEU A 154 -5.94 -1.70 -7.94
CA LEU A 154 -4.70 -1.96 -8.68
C LEU A 154 -3.67 -2.66 -7.79
N GLY A 155 -2.95 -3.60 -8.40
CA GLY A 155 -1.85 -4.32 -7.77
C GLY A 155 -0.56 -4.19 -8.58
N LEU A 156 0.58 -4.46 -7.93
CA LEU A 156 1.86 -4.50 -8.61
C LEU A 156 1.98 -5.77 -9.47
N LYS A 157 2.31 -5.60 -10.75
CA LYS A 157 2.59 -6.73 -11.67
C LYS A 157 3.90 -7.46 -11.35
N LYS A 158 4.88 -6.75 -10.78
CA LYS A 158 6.22 -7.26 -10.41
C LYS A 158 6.40 -7.19 -8.89
N LEU A 159 7.45 -7.85 -8.40
CA LEU A 159 7.82 -7.79 -6.98
C LEU A 159 8.04 -6.35 -6.49
N PRO A 160 7.72 -6.02 -5.23
CA PRO A 160 7.72 -4.65 -4.73
C PRO A 160 9.05 -3.91 -4.82
N PHE A 161 10.19 -4.61 -4.83
CA PHE A 161 11.51 -3.98 -4.96
C PHE A 161 11.83 -3.53 -6.39
N TYR A 162 11.09 -3.99 -7.41
CA TYR A 162 11.26 -3.46 -8.76
C TYR A 162 10.69 -2.03 -8.84
N PRO A 163 11.44 -1.07 -9.41
CA PRO A 163 11.00 0.31 -9.52
C PRO A 163 9.82 0.47 -10.49
N LEU A 164 8.97 1.45 -10.17
CA LEU A 164 7.98 2.02 -11.09
C LEU A 164 8.60 3.27 -11.71
N LYS A 165 8.12 3.68 -12.88
CA LYS A 165 8.52 4.97 -13.48
C LYS A 165 8.16 6.09 -12.50
N SER A 166 9.15 6.92 -12.18
CA SER A 166 8.97 8.08 -11.30
C SER A 166 8.61 9.34 -12.08
N TYR A 167 8.16 10.39 -11.39
CA TYR A 167 7.93 11.72 -12.00
C TYR A 167 9.18 12.28 -12.70
N LYS A 168 10.39 11.81 -12.35
CA LYS A 168 11.65 12.20 -13.02
C LYS A 168 11.77 11.62 -14.44
N GLU A 169 11.09 10.51 -14.71
CA GLU A 169 11.10 9.81 -16.00
C GLU A 169 9.88 10.14 -16.86
N ILE A 170 8.86 10.77 -16.26
CA ILE A 170 7.64 11.19 -16.97
C ILE A 170 7.86 12.63 -17.45
N PRO A 171 7.86 12.88 -18.78
CA PRO A 171 8.20 14.20 -19.33
C PRO A 171 7.07 15.22 -19.17
N THR A 172 5.86 14.77 -18.89
CA THR A 172 4.64 15.58 -18.76
C THR A 172 4.07 15.50 -17.35
N ASP A 173 3.10 16.35 -17.04
CA ASP A 173 2.36 16.25 -15.78
C ASP A 173 1.68 14.87 -15.64
N PRO A 174 2.01 14.07 -14.60
CA PRO A 174 1.40 12.76 -14.37
C PRO A 174 -0.11 12.82 -14.06
N LEU A 175 -0.63 13.96 -13.57
CA LEU A 175 -2.04 14.10 -13.22
C LEU A 175 -2.90 14.59 -14.38
N ALA A 176 -2.33 15.17 -15.44
CA ALA A 176 -3.10 15.77 -16.53
C ALA A 176 -4.08 14.78 -17.22
N SER A 177 -3.68 13.52 -17.41
CA SER A 177 -4.56 12.50 -17.97
C SER A 177 -5.70 12.13 -17.04
N ILE A 178 -5.45 12.12 -15.73
CA ILE A 178 -6.44 11.80 -14.70
C ILE A 178 -7.44 12.95 -14.59
N THR A 179 -6.95 14.19 -14.41
CA THR A 179 -7.80 15.36 -14.25
C THR A 179 -8.62 15.67 -15.50
N SER A 180 -8.11 15.41 -16.70
CA SER A 180 -8.87 15.57 -17.95
C SER A 180 -10.03 14.58 -18.08
N VAL A 181 -9.93 13.39 -17.49
CA VAL A 181 -11.04 12.44 -17.45
C VAL A 181 -12.05 12.88 -16.39
N LEU A 182 -11.58 13.24 -15.19
CA LEU A 182 -12.44 13.71 -14.10
C LEU A 182 -13.20 15.01 -14.45
N SER A 183 -12.64 15.89 -15.29
CA SER A 183 -13.30 17.13 -15.70
C SER A 183 -14.45 16.94 -16.68
N LYS A 184 -14.72 15.70 -17.11
CA LYS A 184 -15.80 15.36 -18.05
C LYS A 184 -16.97 14.65 -17.37
N LEU A 185 -16.94 14.53 -16.04
CA LEU A 185 -18.02 13.94 -15.27
C LEU A 185 -19.29 14.79 -15.40
N ASN A 186 -20.42 14.14 -15.63
CA ASN A 186 -21.73 14.79 -15.71
C ASN A 186 -22.38 14.95 -14.33
N GLU A 187 -23.51 15.66 -14.27
CA GLU A 187 -24.33 15.72 -13.07
C GLU A 187 -24.68 14.32 -12.56
N ASN A 188 -24.56 14.12 -11.24
CA ASN A 188 -24.72 12.82 -10.57
C ASN A 188 -23.66 11.76 -10.90
N GLU A 189 -22.57 12.13 -11.57
CA GLU A 189 -21.37 11.30 -11.69
C GLU A 189 -20.30 11.75 -10.70
N THR A 190 -19.64 10.79 -10.04
CA THR A 190 -18.55 11.07 -9.11
C THR A 190 -17.52 9.97 -9.23
N THR A 191 -16.24 10.33 -9.22
CA THR A 191 -15.15 9.35 -9.23
C THR A 191 -14.13 9.69 -8.16
N ALA A 192 -13.82 8.72 -7.32
CA ALA A 192 -12.78 8.77 -6.31
C ALA A 192 -11.60 7.88 -6.69
N ILE A 193 -10.41 8.45 -6.63
CA ILE A 193 -9.14 7.75 -6.76
C ILE A 193 -8.45 7.82 -5.40
N GLN A 194 -8.37 6.68 -4.72
CA GLN A 194 -7.89 6.60 -3.34
C GLN A 194 -6.59 5.80 -3.29
N MET A 195 -5.55 6.44 -2.79
CA MET A 195 -4.28 5.79 -2.47
C MET A 195 -4.23 5.57 -0.96
N VAL A 196 -4.64 4.37 -0.54
CA VAL A 196 -4.56 3.97 0.87
C VAL A 196 -3.15 3.47 1.15
N VAL A 197 -2.46 4.14 2.07
CA VAL A 197 -1.07 3.83 2.42
C VAL A 197 -0.93 3.51 3.90
N SER A 198 -0.01 2.60 4.20
CA SER A 198 0.38 2.23 5.55
C SER A 198 1.90 2.07 5.59
N PRO A 199 2.62 2.59 6.60
CA PRO A 199 4.06 2.39 6.72
C PRO A 199 4.42 0.89 6.67
N ALA A 200 5.39 0.52 5.83
CA ALA A 200 5.84 -0.86 5.68
C ALA A 200 7.13 -1.11 6.48
N ASP A 201 7.39 -2.38 6.78
CA ASP A 201 8.67 -2.78 7.35
C ASP A 201 9.79 -2.79 6.30
N SER A 202 11.00 -3.18 6.71
CA SER A 202 12.16 -3.20 5.81
C SER A 202 12.24 -4.47 4.95
N SER A 203 11.23 -5.36 4.95
CA SER A 203 11.34 -6.69 4.31
C SER A 203 11.50 -6.58 2.79
N TRP A 204 10.66 -5.78 2.14
CA TRP A 204 10.71 -5.52 0.69
C TRP A 204 12.08 -4.97 0.25
N SER A 205 12.64 -4.05 1.03
CA SER A 205 13.92 -3.40 0.77
C SER A 205 15.09 -4.36 0.99
N LYS A 206 15.00 -5.27 1.98
CA LYS A 206 15.96 -6.37 2.17
C LYS A 206 15.93 -7.36 1.00
N SER A 207 14.75 -7.69 0.49
CA SER A 207 14.61 -8.54 -0.71
C SER A 207 15.27 -7.90 -1.93
N GLY A 208 15.11 -6.58 -2.12
CA GLY A 208 15.79 -5.85 -3.19
C GLY A 208 17.32 -5.89 -3.08
N ARG A 209 17.88 -5.61 -1.88
CA ARG A 209 19.33 -5.72 -1.65
C ARG A 209 19.86 -7.14 -1.83
N SER A 210 19.09 -8.14 -1.38
CA SER A 210 19.43 -9.55 -1.58
C SER A 210 19.47 -9.92 -3.06
N PHE A 211 18.49 -9.45 -3.84
CA PHE A 211 18.47 -9.64 -5.29
C PHE A 211 19.72 -9.05 -5.95
N ILE A 212 20.07 -7.79 -5.62
CA ILE A 212 21.28 -7.14 -6.16
C ILE A 212 22.54 -7.94 -5.80
N SER A 213 22.69 -8.35 -4.53
CA SER A 213 23.85 -9.10 -4.05
C SER A 213 24.00 -10.45 -4.77
N GLN A 214 22.91 -11.18 -4.95
CA GLN A 214 22.90 -12.46 -5.65
C GLN A 214 23.25 -12.29 -7.13
N THR A 215 22.69 -11.27 -7.81
CA THR A 215 23.00 -10.97 -9.20
C THR A 215 24.49 -10.63 -9.39
N LYS A 216 25.04 -9.70 -8.58
CA LYS A 216 26.47 -9.34 -8.63
C LYS A 216 27.38 -10.55 -8.37
N LYS A 217 27.02 -11.42 -7.41
CA LYS A 217 27.76 -12.65 -7.12
C LYS A 217 27.73 -13.64 -8.29
N SER A 218 26.59 -13.78 -8.95
CA SER A 218 26.44 -14.66 -10.12
C SER A 218 27.23 -14.16 -11.32
N GLU A 219 27.23 -12.85 -11.58
CA GLU A 219 27.97 -12.22 -12.68
C GLU A 219 29.49 -12.26 -12.46
N SER A 220 29.94 -12.28 -11.21
CA SER A 220 31.36 -12.43 -10.85
C SER A 220 31.90 -13.85 -11.02
N ASN A 221 31.04 -14.86 -11.23
CA ASN A 221 31.45 -16.24 -11.45
C ASN A 221 31.45 -16.56 -12.96
N PRO A 222 32.61 -16.78 -13.60
CA PRO A 222 32.71 -17.04 -15.05
C PRO A 222 31.87 -18.23 -15.55
N GLN A 223 31.52 -19.18 -14.68
CA GLN A 223 30.76 -20.39 -15.05
C GLN A 223 29.24 -20.19 -15.06
N ILE A 224 28.72 -19.16 -14.36
CA ILE A 224 27.27 -18.94 -14.15
C ILE A 224 26.87 -17.51 -14.59
N ALA A 225 27.83 -16.71 -15.06
CA ALA A 225 27.60 -15.33 -15.45
C ALA A 225 26.54 -15.23 -16.56
N SER A 226 25.45 -14.54 -16.24
CA SER A 226 24.40 -14.21 -17.18
C SER A 226 24.08 -12.74 -17.00
N TYR A 227 24.62 -11.89 -17.88
CA TYR A 227 24.41 -10.43 -17.89
C TYR A 227 22.99 -10.06 -18.36
N LYS A 228 21.98 -10.74 -17.82
CA LYS A 228 20.57 -10.59 -18.19
C LYS A 228 19.93 -9.38 -17.54
N VAL A 229 20.52 -8.84 -16.47
CA VAL A 229 19.99 -7.69 -15.74
C VAL A 229 20.84 -6.48 -16.07
N ASP A 230 20.20 -5.42 -16.58
CA ASP A 230 20.88 -4.18 -16.90
C ASP A 230 21.39 -3.46 -15.63
N ALA A 231 22.56 -2.84 -15.72
CA ALA A 231 23.18 -2.12 -14.61
C ALA A 231 22.28 -0.97 -14.11
N ARG A 232 21.58 -0.28 -15.02
CA ARG A 232 20.62 0.78 -14.64
C ARG A 232 19.45 0.22 -13.84
N GLN A 233 19.02 -1.00 -14.14
CA GLN A 233 17.96 -1.65 -13.37
C GLN A 233 18.41 -1.98 -11.95
N LEU A 234 19.66 -2.44 -11.77
CA LEU A 234 20.23 -2.69 -10.44
C LEU A 234 20.35 -1.40 -9.62
N GLU A 235 20.84 -0.31 -10.23
CA GLU A 235 20.94 1.01 -9.60
C GLU A 235 19.57 1.57 -9.21
N ALA A 236 18.56 1.39 -10.06
CA ALA A 236 17.20 1.82 -9.76
C ALA A 236 16.57 1.01 -8.61
N ILE A 237 16.85 -0.30 -8.52
CA ILE A 237 16.44 -1.13 -7.37
C ILE A 237 17.16 -0.67 -6.09
N GLU A 238 18.45 -0.33 -6.18
CA GLU A 238 19.25 0.14 -5.05
C GLU A 238 18.72 1.48 -4.51
N THR A 239 18.49 2.43 -5.43
CA THR A 239 17.90 3.74 -5.13
C THR A 239 16.50 3.62 -4.54
N LYS A 240 15.64 2.76 -5.09
CA LYS A 240 14.33 2.52 -4.51
C LYS A 240 14.44 1.91 -3.12
N SER A 241 15.35 0.95 -2.91
CA SER A 241 15.53 0.24 -1.64
C SER A 241 16.09 1.12 -0.52
N SER A 242 16.68 2.28 -0.82
CA SER A 242 17.11 3.24 0.21
C SER A 242 15.99 4.14 0.73
N LYS A 243 14.84 4.21 0.03
CA LYS A 243 13.68 5.01 0.43
C LYS A 243 12.82 4.31 1.49
N ALA A 244 12.01 5.10 2.19
CA ALA A 244 10.95 4.58 3.05
C ALA A 244 9.89 3.84 2.22
N GLY A 245 9.35 2.75 2.77
CA GLY A 245 8.38 1.89 2.10
C GLY A 245 7.00 1.99 2.72
N PHE A 246 5.99 1.79 1.89
CA PHE A 246 4.59 1.75 2.29
C PHE A 246 3.90 0.55 1.65
N GLU A 247 3.00 -0.08 2.39
CA GLU A 247 1.96 -0.92 1.81
C GLU A 247 0.94 0.03 1.19
N VAL A 248 0.63 -0.17 -0.09
CA VAL A 248 -0.25 0.72 -0.86
C VAL A 248 -1.34 -0.11 -1.52
N ALA A 249 -2.58 0.34 -1.36
CA ALA A 249 -3.72 -0.12 -2.14
C ALA A 249 -4.28 1.08 -2.91
N LEU A 250 -4.21 1.02 -4.24
CA LEU A 250 -4.86 2.01 -5.08
C LEU A 250 -6.26 1.52 -5.44
N ARG A 251 -7.27 2.31 -5.10
CA ARG A 251 -8.68 2.03 -5.31
C ARG A 251 -9.28 3.09 -6.21
N LEU A 252 -10.14 2.64 -7.09
CA LEU A 252 -10.94 3.47 -7.97
C LEU A 252 -12.39 3.17 -7.62
N VAL A 253 -13.19 4.19 -7.35
CA VAL A 253 -14.63 4.07 -7.14
C VAL A 253 -15.29 5.08 -8.05
N SER A 254 -16.20 4.63 -8.88
CA SER A 254 -16.99 5.50 -9.75
C SER A 254 -18.47 5.26 -9.49
N VAL A 255 -19.22 6.34 -9.44
CA VAL A 255 -20.66 6.36 -9.23
C VAL A 255 -21.29 7.12 -10.38
N ALA A 256 -22.28 6.51 -11.04
CA ALA A 256 -22.99 7.11 -12.17
C ALA A 256 -24.47 6.67 -12.17
N PRO A 257 -25.38 7.40 -12.85
CA PRO A 257 -26.79 7.01 -12.94
C PRO A 257 -27.04 5.67 -13.68
N THR A 258 -26.17 5.31 -14.63
CA THR A 258 -26.26 4.10 -15.45
C THR A 258 -24.99 3.26 -15.33
N SER A 259 -25.10 1.96 -15.65
CA SER A 259 -23.98 1.00 -15.62
C SER A 259 -23.34 0.79 -17.01
N GLU A 260 -23.49 1.72 -17.94
CA GLU A 260 -22.93 1.57 -19.28
C GLU A 260 -21.40 1.70 -19.24
N ILE A 261 -20.71 0.76 -19.89
CA ILE A 261 -19.25 0.70 -20.02
C ILE A 261 -18.84 1.27 -21.39
#